data_AF-A0A3A4R920-F1
#
_entry.id   AF-A0A3A4R920-F1
#
_cell.length_a   1.000
_cell.length_b   1.000
_cell.length_c   1.000
_cell.angle_alpha   90.00
_cell.angle_beta   90.00
_cell.angle_gamma   90.00
#
_symmetry.space_group_name_H-M   'P 1'
#
loop_
_entity.id
_entity.type
_entity.pdbx_description
1 polymer ?
#
loop_
_entity_poly.entity_id
_entity_poly.type
_entity_poly.pdbx_seq_one_letter_code
_entity_poly.pdbx_strand_id
1 'polypeptide(L)'
;MKKKTIYILVVLSVLLLFANVVLNIVNKPEPQIAKAETDAAEIDSLFVHAIYKFNLDSSWITQVPINSSQYDSLRNVYRIKLPGDLRPATILLELKNAFQNYPVDLISDEKVVNATTTLNILSNNKLKLQSAISVENELERPHTKLSFIITNYEELNQSRKESLFYSMIPYSILLVPSIETDSTIIKLNDYKKSYSLFIDDDIDEDKYKLASDFSKTRLKEAVRYLSRNYSMADLFIVNDKSNIFNSAIFNFIRDEFTSREVKLYRLNDFISLPDNYDEALSLLKFYLESGVGEKGKIIVTNANIFYELNEILLEAKKRGTKFYRPNEIIQINQSMSNPN
;
A
#
# COMPACT_ATOMS: atom_id res chain seq x y z
N MET A 1 -44.50 62.10 -3.55
CA MET A 1 -44.05 60.68 -3.51
C MET A 1 -42.66 60.50 -2.88
N LYS A 2 -41.61 61.23 -3.29
CA LYS A 2 -40.22 61.05 -2.80
C LYS A 2 -40.04 61.10 -1.26
N LYS A 3 -40.73 62.01 -0.55
CA LYS A 3 -40.61 62.11 0.93
C LYS A 3 -41.19 60.92 1.70
N LYS A 4 -42.26 60.28 1.20
CA LYS A 4 -42.85 59.08 1.83
C LYS A 4 -41.92 57.87 1.70
N THR A 5 -41.28 57.71 0.54
CA THR A 5 -40.33 56.61 0.30
C THR A 5 -39.08 56.73 1.18
N ILE A 6 -38.56 57.95 1.34
CA ILE A 6 -37.41 58.22 2.23
C ILE A 6 -37.79 57.91 3.69
N TYR A 7 -38.98 58.32 4.13
CA TYR A 7 -39.42 58.05 5.50
C TYR A 7 -39.57 56.54 5.78
N ILE A 8 -40.12 55.78 4.82
CA ILE A 8 -40.23 54.33 4.93
C ILE A 8 -38.84 53.68 5.00
N LEU A 9 -37.88 54.13 4.18
CA LEU A 9 -36.51 53.61 4.21
C LEU A 9 -35.79 53.91 5.52
N VAL A 10 -35.98 55.11 6.09
CA VAL A 10 -35.39 55.47 7.40
C VAL A 10 -35.99 54.61 8.51
N VAL A 11 -37.31 54.45 8.55
CA VAL A 11 -37.98 53.59 9.54
C VAL A 11 -37.52 52.14 9.40
N LEU A 12 -37.44 51.61 8.18
CA LEU A 12 -36.96 50.25 7.92
C LEU A 12 -35.51 50.06 8.37
N SER A 13 -34.65 51.07 8.15
CA SER A 13 -33.25 51.03 8.56
C SER A 13 -33.11 51.02 10.09
N VAL A 14 -33.90 51.82 10.80
CA VAL A 14 -33.92 51.82 12.27
C VAL A 14 -34.42 50.48 12.80
N LEU A 15 -35.45 49.90 12.15
CA LEU A 15 -36.02 48.61 12.53
C LEU A 15 -35.03 47.45 12.32
N LEU A 16 -34.28 47.47 11.21
CA LEU A 16 -33.21 46.52 10.95
C LEU A 16 -32.06 46.65 11.96
N LEU A 17 -31.71 47.88 12.35
CA LEU A 17 -30.68 48.13 13.36
C LEU A 17 -31.12 47.59 14.73
N PHE A 18 -32.37 47.80 15.10
CA PHE A 18 -32.97 47.24 16.32
C PHE A 18 -32.99 45.71 16.28
N ALA A 19 -33.39 45.11 15.15
CA ALA A 19 -33.37 43.67 14.97
C ALA A 19 -31.96 43.09 15.11
N ASN A 20 -30.94 43.76 14.56
CA ASN A 20 -29.54 43.34 14.68
C ASN A 20 -29.04 43.41 16.14
N VAL A 21 -29.41 44.47 16.88
CA VAL A 21 -29.07 44.60 18.30
C VAL A 21 -29.76 43.52 19.13
N VAL A 22 -31.06 43.27 18.89
CA VAL A 22 -31.80 42.20 19.59
C VAL A 22 -31.21 40.83 19.26
N LEU A 23 -30.86 40.56 18.00
CA LEU A 23 -30.20 39.32 17.60
C LEU A 23 -28.85 39.15 18.29
N ASN A 24 -28.04 40.21 18.44
CA ASN A 24 -26.77 40.13 19.17
C ASN A 24 -26.95 39.94 20.68
N ILE A 25 -28.05 40.40 21.27
CA ILE A 25 -28.34 40.21 22.70
C ILE A 25 -28.92 38.82 22.97
N VAL A 26 -29.75 38.29 22.07
CA VAL A 26 -30.34 36.95 22.17
C VAL A 26 -29.31 35.87 21.80
N ASN A 27 -28.51 36.10 20.77
CA ASN A 27 -27.37 35.26 20.39
C ASN A 27 -26.11 35.73 21.13
N LYS A 28 -26.14 35.76 22.47
CA LYS A 28 -24.89 35.74 23.22
C LYS A 28 -24.10 34.53 22.69
N PRO A 29 -22.83 34.70 22.23
CA PRO A 29 -22.04 33.54 21.87
C PRO A 29 -22.04 32.63 23.09
N GLU A 30 -22.47 31.38 22.91
CA GLU A 30 -22.41 30.40 23.98
C GLU A 30 -21.01 30.46 24.60
N PRO A 31 -20.88 30.49 25.93
CA PRO A 31 -19.57 30.39 26.54
C PRO A 31 -18.93 29.13 25.98
N GLN A 32 -17.85 29.31 25.18
CA GLN A 32 -17.12 28.19 24.62
C GLN A 32 -16.72 27.33 25.82
N ILE A 33 -17.37 26.19 25.98
CA ILE A 33 -16.98 25.18 26.94
C ILE A 33 -15.50 24.97 26.64
N ALA A 34 -14.63 25.26 27.61
CA ALA A 34 -13.20 25.09 27.44
C ALA A 34 -12.98 23.66 26.96
N LYS A 35 -12.69 23.49 25.66
CA LYS A 35 -12.28 22.20 25.11
C LYS A 35 -11.10 21.77 25.98
N ALA A 36 -11.09 20.53 26.45
CA ALA A 36 -9.94 19.98 27.16
C ALA A 36 -8.67 20.36 26.36
N GLU A 37 -7.70 20.99 27.00
CA GLU A 37 -6.50 21.46 26.30
C GLU A 37 -5.50 20.31 26.24
N THR A 38 -4.98 20.03 25.05
CA THR A 38 -3.87 19.10 24.88
C THR A 38 -2.57 19.89 24.99
N ASP A 39 -1.66 19.42 25.84
CA ASP A 39 -0.39 20.11 26.04
C ASP A 39 0.48 20.09 24.78
N ALA A 40 1.31 21.12 24.62
CA ALA A 40 2.20 21.22 23.47
C ALA A 40 3.21 20.07 23.40
N ALA A 41 3.68 19.55 24.54
CA ALA A 41 4.61 18.42 24.56
C ALA A 41 3.93 17.10 24.13
N GLU A 42 2.67 16.92 24.50
CA GLU A 42 1.88 15.76 24.08
C GLU A 42 1.60 15.80 22.56
N ILE A 43 1.24 16.98 22.03
CA ILE A 43 1.08 17.19 20.59
C ILE A 43 2.39 16.91 19.84
N ASP A 44 3.51 17.42 20.34
CA ASP A 44 4.84 17.19 19.76
C ASP A 44 5.19 15.70 19.74
N SER A 45 5.00 15.00 20.87
CA SER A 45 5.23 13.56 20.98
C SER A 45 4.38 12.75 20.00
N LEU A 46 3.07 13.05 19.88
CA LEU A 46 2.17 12.37 18.95
C LEU A 46 2.55 12.64 17.50
N PHE A 47 2.88 13.88 17.18
CA PHE A 47 3.33 14.28 15.84
C PHE A 47 4.60 13.51 15.45
N VAL A 48 5.62 13.57 16.30
CA VAL A 48 6.90 12.91 16.07
C VAL A 48 6.72 11.39 15.94
N HIS A 49 5.92 10.77 16.82
CA HIS A 49 5.62 9.35 16.75
C HIS A 49 4.93 8.96 15.42
N ALA A 50 3.97 9.76 14.95
CA ALA A 50 3.30 9.52 13.67
C ALA A 50 4.26 9.68 12.48
N ILE A 51 5.18 10.64 12.51
CA ILE A 51 6.19 10.82 11.46
C ILE A 51 7.20 9.67 11.44
N TYR A 52 7.61 9.15 12.60
CA TYR A 52 8.56 8.02 12.67
C TYR A 52 8.06 6.75 11.98
N LYS A 53 6.73 6.54 11.87
CA LYS A 53 6.16 5.39 11.15
C LYS A 53 6.51 5.35 9.66
N PHE A 54 6.97 6.45 9.07
CA PHE A 54 7.37 6.51 7.66
C PHE A 54 8.85 6.16 7.42
N ASN A 55 9.62 5.90 8.49
CA ASN A 55 11.05 5.55 8.41
C ASN A 55 11.85 6.57 7.56
N LEU A 56 11.58 7.85 7.79
CA LEU A 56 12.32 8.95 7.16
C LEU A 56 13.70 9.10 7.81
N ASP A 57 14.70 9.45 7.02
CA ASP A 57 16.03 9.77 7.57
C ASP A 57 15.93 10.98 8.51
N SER A 58 16.62 10.91 9.64
CA SER A 58 16.63 12.00 10.63
C SER A 58 17.10 13.34 10.04
N SER A 59 17.97 13.32 9.03
CA SER A 59 18.43 14.51 8.31
C SER A 59 17.34 15.18 7.46
N TRP A 60 16.25 14.47 7.18
CA TRP A 60 15.11 14.99 6.41
C TRP A 60 14.08 15.68 7.30
N ILE A 61 14.23 15.58 8.62
CA ILE A 61 13.34 16.19 9.62
C ILE A 61 14.13 17.23 10.40
N THR A 62 13.89 18.51 10.11
CA THR A 62 14.53 19.61 10.84
C THR A 62 13.56 20.25 11.81
N GLN A 63 13.88 20.21 13.10
CA GLN A 63 13.16 20.95 14.13
C GLN A 63 13.79 22.33 14.31
N VAL A 64 13.00 23.38 14.10
CA VAL A 64 13.42 24.77 14.28
C VAL A 64 12.71 25.34 15.51
N PRO A 65 13.44 25.63 16.61
CA PRO A 65 12.84 26.25 17.78
C PRO A 65 12.44 27.69 17.45
N ILE A 66 11.28 28.12 17.93
CA ILE A 66 10.79 29.49 17.78
C ILE A 66 10.76 30.16 19.15
N ASN A 67 11.63 31.15 19.32
CA ASN A 67 11.60 32.07 20.47
C ASN A 67 11.07 33.42 19.98
N SER A 68 9.76 33.51 19.73
CA SER A 68 9.11 34.77 19.35
C SER A 68 8.08 35.14 20.39
N SER A 69 8.13 36.39 20.87
CA SER A 69 7.13 36.95 21.79
C SER A 69 5.73 37.06 21.17
N GLN A 70 5.59 36.86 19.85
CA GLN A 70 4.32 36.88 19.13
C GLN A 70 3.55 35.54 19.21
N TYR A 71 4.21 34.45 19.61
CA TYR A 71 3.59 33.14 19.73
C TYR A 71 3.74 32.61 21.16
N ASP A 72 2.63 32.61 21.90
CA ASP A 72 2.60 32.21 23.33
C ASP A 72 2.73 30.68 23.54
N SER A 73 2.41 29.89 22.53
CA SER A 73 2.29 28.42 22.64
C SER A 73 3.02 27.62 21.58
N LEU A 74 3.55 28.26 20.53
CA LEU A 74 4.31 27.58 19.48
C LEU A 74 5.78 27.51 19.88
N ARG A 75 6.27 26.31 20.19
CA ARG A 75 7.67 26.10 20.58
C ARG A 75 8.56 25.70 19.41
N ASN A 76 8.03 24.88 18.50
CA ASN A 76 8.79 24.24 17.43
C ASN A 76 8.07 24.33 16.10
N VAL A 77 8.85 24.49 15.02
CA VAL A 77 8.40 24.27 13.65
C VAL A 77 9.19 23.14 13.04
N TYR A 78 8.50 22.17 12.47
CA TYR A 78 9.11 21.05 11.75
C TYR A 78 9.20 21.37 10.26
N ARG A 79 10.36 21.14 9.66
CA ARG A 79 10.54 21.10 8.21
C ARG A 79 10.82 19.66 7.82
N ILE A 80 9.94 19.08 7.02
CA ILE A 80 9.99 17.67 6.66
C ILE A 80 10.15 17.58 5.14
N LYS A 81 11.24 16.96 4.72
CA LYS A 81 11.49 16.61 3.32
C LYS A 81 10.98 15.19 3.06
N LEU A 82 10.12 15.04 2.07
CA LEU A 82 9.56 13.75 1.69
C LEU A 82 10.24 13.21 0.43
N PRO A 83 10.56 11.92 0.39
CA PRO A 83 10.95 11.26 -0.84
C PRO A 83 9.79 11.21 -1.85
N GLY A 84 10.12 11.12 -3.14
CA GLY A 84 9.13 11.17 -4.23
C GLY A 84 8.10 10.02 -4.21
N ASP A 85 8.39 8.93 -3.50
CA ASP A 85 7.48 7.80 -3.33
C ASP A 85 6.41 8.01 -2.23
N LEU A 86 6.53 9.07 -1.42
CA LEU A 86 5.61 9.39 -0.33
C LEU A 86 4.85 10.70 -0.58
N ARG A 87 3.52 10.60 -0.64
CA ARG A 87 2.66 11.78 -0.86
C ARG A 87 2.37 12.51 0.45
N PRO A 88 2.38 13.87 0.48
CA PRO A 88 2.00 14.64 1.66
C PRO A 88 0.64 14.23 2.24
N ALA A 89 -0.34 13.96 1.38
CA ALA A 89 -1.67 13.50 1.79
C ALA A 89 -1.66 12.23 2.64
N THR A 90 -0.71 11.30 2.39
CA THR A 90 -0.58 10.08 3.18
C THR A 90 -0.12 10.39 4.61
N ILE A 91 0.79 11.34 4.77
CA ILE A 91 1.26 11.80 6.09
C ILE A 91 0.15 12.53 6.82
N LEU A 92 -0.56 13.44 6.14
CA LEU A 92 -1.68 14.17 6.74
C LEU A 92 -2.78 13.22 7.24
N LEU A 93 -3.07 12.15 6.50
CA LEU A 93 -4.04 11.14 6.91
C LEU A 93 -3.57 10.38 8.16
N GLU A 94 -2.29 9.99 8.23
CA GLU A 94 -1.74 9.31 9.42
C GLU A 94 -1.75 10.24 10.64
N LEU A 95 -1.40 11.52 10.46
CA LEU A 95 -1.49 12.52 11.52
C LEU A 95 -2.94 12.72 11.98
N LYS A 96 -3.89 12.84 11.04
CA LYS A 96 -5.31 12.92 11.38
C LYS A 96 -5.77 11.73 12.24
N ASN A 97 -5.35 10.52 11.90
CA ASN A 97 -5.68 9.33 12.67
C ASN A 97 -5.02 9.34 14.05
N ALA A 98 -3.76 9.78 14.16
CA ALA A 98 -3.05 9.88 15.43
C ALA A 98 -3.74 10.86 16.40
N PHE A 99 -4.34 11.93 15.87
CA PHE A 99 -5.04 12.95 16.66
C PHE A 99 -6.56 12.76 16.75
N GLN A 100 -7.12 11.66 16.23
CA GLN A 100 -8.58 11.48 16.11
C GLN A 100 -9.34 11.60 17.45
N ASN A 101 -8.70 11.18 18.55
CA ASN A 101 -9.29 11.20 19.88
C ASN A 101 -8.83 12.39 20.74
N TYR A 102 -8.10 13.33 20.14
CA TYR A 102 -7.57 14.51 20.83
C TYR A 102 -8.38 15.76 20.48
N PRO A 103 -8.60 16.67 21.44
CA PRO A 103 -9.29 17.94 21.24
C PRO A 103 -8.37 18.96 20.53
N VAL A 104 -7.91 18.61 19.33
CA VAL A 104 -7.02 19.42 18.48
C VAL A 104 -7.65 19.64 17.10
N ASP A 105 -7.38 20.81 16.53
CA ASP A 105 -7.78 21.17 15.18
C ASP A 105 -6.56 21.10 14.25
N LEU A 106 -6.68 20.32 13.17
CA LEU A 106 -5.64 20.13 12.14
C LEU A 106 -6.01 20.97 10.91
N ILE A 107 -5.23 22.00 10.61
CA ILE A 107 -5.46 22.89 9.46
C ILE A 107 -4.29 22.75 8.49
N SER A 108 -4.56 22.22 7.30
CA SER A 108 -3.57 22.08 6.23
C SER A 108 -3.82 23.09 5.10
N ASP A 109 -2.75 23.70 4.60
CA ASP A 109 -2.76 24.57 3.43
C ASP A 109 -1.68 24.11 2.43
N GLU A 110 -2.06 23.93 1.17
CA GLU A 110 -1.13 23.49 0.12
C GLU A 110 -0.80 24.65 -0.79
N LYS A 111 0.47 25.05 -0.80
CA LYS A 111 0.95 26.11 -1.69
C LYS A 111 1.38 25.49 -3.02
N VAL A 112 0.68 25.87 -4.08
CA VAL A 112 1.01 25.48 -5.47
C VAL A 112 2.45 25.89 -5.84
N VAL A 113 2.91 27.02 -5.31
CA VAL A 113 4.30 27.48 -5.46
C VAL A 113 5.20 26.71 -4.48
N ASN A 114 6.15 25.95 -5.01
CA ASN A 114 7.11 25.07 -4.31
C ASN A 114 6.54 23.77 -3.72
N ALA A 115 5.33 23.34 -4.11
CA ALA A 115 4.73 22.06 -3.70
C ALA A 115 4.85 21.77 -2.19
N THR A 116 4.70 22.81 -1.38
CA THR A 116 4.89 22.75 0.07
C THR A 116 3.52 22.75 0.76
N THR A 117 3.29 21.71 1.55
CA THR A 117 2.10 21.59 2.40
C THR A 117 2.44 22.07 3.80
N THR A 118 1.72 23.08 4.29
CA THR A 118 1.84 23.54 5.68
C THR A 118 0.73 22.89 6.50
N LEU A 119 1.08 22.33 7.65
CA LEU A 119 0.12 21.82 8.62
C LEU A 119 0.27 22.56 9.94
N ASN A 120 -0.84 23.10 10.43
CA ASN A 120 -0.96 23.75 11.72
C ASN A 120 -1.80 22.87 12.65
N ILE A 121 -1.30 22.63 13.86
CA ILE A 121 -2.02 21.91 14.92
C ILE A 121 -2.35 22.91 16.02
N LEU A 122 -3.66 23.08 16.25
CA LEU A 122 -4.19 24.01 17.23
C LEU A 122 -4.87 23.23 18.35
N SER A 123 -4.73 23.69 19.58
CA SER A 123 -5.59 23.26 20.69
C SER A 123 -6.15 24.52 21.34
N ASN A 124 -7.47 24.52 21.56
CA ASN A 124 -8.20 25.69 22.08
C ASN A 124 -7.88 26.99 21.31
N ASN A 125 -7.88 26.93 19.97
CA ASN A 125 -7.54 28.02 19.04
C ASN A 125 -6.12 28.59 19.18
N LYS A 126 -5.24 27.98 19.99
CA LYS A 126 -3.83 28.35 20.09
C LYS A 126 -3.00 27.42 19.20
N LEU A 127 -2.15 28.00 18.37
CA LEU A 127 -1.17 27.25 17.58
C LEU A 127 -0.11 26.65 18.50
N LYS A 128 0.01 25.31 18.48
CA LYS A 128 0.92 24.55 19.35
C LYS A 128 2.08 23.96 18.56
N LEU A 129 1.82 23.52 17.33
CA LEU A 129 2.81 22.95 16.42
C LEU A 129 2.50 23.37 14.98
N GLN A 130 3.55 23.67 14.22
CA GLN A 130 3.47 23.86 12.78
C GLN A 130 4.51 22.99 12.08
N SER A 131 4.13 22.44 10.93
CA SER A 131 5.06 21.72 10.05
C SER A 131 4.94 22.21 8.61
N ALA A 132 6.07 22.25 7.92
CA ALA A 132 6.16 22.49 6.49
C ALA A 132 6.71 21.23 5.84
N ILE A 133 5.94 20.65 4.93
CA ILE A 133 6.21 19.39 4.26
C ILE A 133 6.49 19.69 2.79
N SER A 134 7.67 19.32 2.29
CA SER A 134 8.06 19.51 0.89
C SER A 134 8.51 18.19 0.27
N VAL A 135 8.13 17.94 -0.98
CA VAL A 135 8.55 16.74 -1.71
C VAL A 135 9.87 17.00 -2.45
N GLU A 136 10.87 16.16 -2.21
CA GLU A 136 12.16 16.14 -2.89
C GLU A 136 12.31 14.79 -3.61
N ASN A 137 12.08 14.79 -4.93
CA ASN A 137 12.09 13.56 -5.74
C ASN A 137 13.45 12.87 -5.82
N GLU A 138 14.53 13.57 -5.48
CA GLU A 138 15.90 13.05 -5.44
C GLU A 138 16.16 12.21 -4.18
N LEU A 139 15.32 12.33 -3.14
CA LEU A 139 15.44 11.52 -1.95
C LEU A 139 14.86 10.13 -2.20
N GLU A 140 15.68 9.11 -1.95
CA GLU A 140 15.26 7.71 -2.00
C GLU A 140 15.44 7.05 -0.63
N ARG A 141 14.39 6.37 -0.17
CA ARG A 141 14.48 5.52 1.02
C ARG A 141 15.15 4.18 0.67
N PRO A 142 16.02 3.66 1.55
CA PRO A 142 16.39 2.26 1.50
C PRO A 142 15.12 1.42 1.58
N HIS A 143 14.95 0.50 0.63
CA HIS A 143 13.74 -0.30 0.55
C HIS A 143 14.07 -1.77 0.29
N THR A 144 13.31 -2.62 0.96
CA THR A 144 13.22 -4.04 0.63
C THR A 144 12.26 -4.20 -0.55
N LYS A 145 12.57 -5.13 -1.47
CA LYS A 145 11.74 -5.45 -2.63
C LYS A 145 11.16 -6.84 -2.46
N LEU A 146 9.84 -6.95 -2.28
CA LEU A 146 9.16 -8.22 -2.10
C LEU A 146 8.09 -8.44 -3.16
N SER A 147 7.80 -9.70 -3.45
CA SER A 147 6.61 -10.12 -4.19
C SER A 147 6.00 -11.33 -3.50
N PHE A 148 4.70 -11.50 -3.65
CA PHE A 148 3.98 -12.63 -3.10
C PHE A 148 3.38 -13.51 -4.19
N ILE A 149 3.49 -14.82 -3.96
CA ILE A 149 2.73 -15.84 -4.65
C ILE A 149 1.85 -16.52 -3.60
N ILE A 150 0.55 -16.52 -3.85
CA ILE A 150 -0.44 -16.98 -2.90
C ILE A 150 -0.95 -18.36 -3.31
N THR A 151 -0.82 -19.36 -2.44
CA THR A 151 -1.35 -20.72 -2.64
C THR A 151 -2.70 -20.89 -1.96
N ASN A 152 -3.43 -21.96 -2.30
CA ASN A 152 -4.67 -22.36 -1.62
C ASN A 152 -5.78 -21.29 -1.65
N TYR A 153 -5.78 -20.43 -2.68
CA TYR A 153 -6.81 -19.40 -2.83
C TYR A 153 -8.21 -20.00 -2.90
N GLU A 154 -8.38 -21.15 -3.55
CA GLU A 154 -9.69 -21.77 -3.72
C GLU A 154 -10.31 -22.26 -2.40
N GLU A 155 -9.50 -22.52 -1.37
CA GLU A 155 -9.94 -22.93 -0.03
C GLU A 155 -10.51 -21.78 0.79
N LEU A 156 -10.30 -20.53 0.38
CA LEU A 156 -10.86 -19.38 1.07
C LEU A 156 -12.37 -19.29 0.90
N ASN A 157 -13.04 -18.81 1.95
CA ASN A 157 -14.44 -18.42 1.83
C ASN A 157 -14.59 -17.19 0.91
N GLN A 158 -15.80 -16.98 0.40
CA GLN A 158 -16.10 -15.92 -0.57
C GLN A 158 -15.74 -14.51 -0.06
N SER A 159 -15.97 -14.22 1.22
CA SER A 159 -15.65 -12.91 1.81
C SER A 159 -14.15 -12.64 1.83
N ARG A 160 -13.32 -13.63 2.17
CA ARG A 160 -11.85 -13.51 2.14
C ARG A 160 -11.33 -13.41 0.70
N LYS A 161 -11.89 -14.19 -0.23
CA LYS A 161 -11.58 -14.08 -1.67
C LYS A 161 -11.80 -12.66 -2.18
N GLU A 162 -12.96 -12.07 -1.88
CA GLU A 162 -13.28 -10.69 -2.25
C GLU A 162 -12.33 -9.67 -1.60
N SER A 163 -11.99 -9.84 -0.32
CA SER A 163 -11.06 -8.94 0.34
C SER A 163 -9.67 -8.92 -0.30
N LEU A 164 -9.17 -10.07 -0.79
CA LEU A 164 -7.90 -10.13 -1.52
C LEU A 164 -7.95 -9.27 -2.80
N PHE A 165 -9.07 -9.28 -3.53
CA PHE A 165 -9.23 -8.42 -4.71
C PHE A 165 -9.09 -6.92 -4.41
N TYR A 166 -9.42 -6.49 -3.20
CA TYR A 166 -9.25 -5.09 -2.77
C TYR A 166 -7.90 -4.79 -2.13
N SER A 167 -7.03 -5.78 -1.91
CA SER A 167 -5.71 -5.53 -1.32
C SER A 167 -4.88 -4.59 -2.22
N MET A 168 -4.19 -3.64 -1.59
CA MET A 168 -3.28 -2.71 -2.27
C MET A 168 -1.86 -3.26 -2.45
N ILE A 169 -1.61 -4.48 -1.95
CA ILE A 169 -0.35 -5.18 -2.13
C ILE A 169 -0.44 -5.95 -3.46
N PRO A 170 0.49 -5.78 -4.40
CA PRO A 170 0.58 -6.63 -5.58
C PRO A 170 1.02 -8.04 -5.16
N TYR A 171 0.33 -9.02 -5.72
CA TYR A 171 0.59 -10.43 -5.52
C TYR A 171 0.12 -11.18 -6.77
N SER A 172 0.53 -12.44 -6.86
CA SER A 172 0.04 -13.39 -7.85
C SER A 172 -0.63 -14.57 -7.15
N ILE A 173 -1.77 -15.03 -7.65
CA ILE A 173 -2.38 -16.28 -7.18
C ILE A 173 -1.76 -17.46 -7.93
N LEU A 174 -1.36 -18.51 -7.21
CA LEU A 174 -0.87 -19.74 -7.81
C LEU A 174 -2.06 -20.64 -8.17
N LEU A 175 -2.26 -20.88 -9.46
CA LEU A 175 -3.40 -21.62 -9.99
C LEU A 175 -2.94 -22.89 -10.71
N VAL A 176 -3.67 -23.99 -10.48
CA VAL A 176 -3.50 -25.24 -11.25
C VAL A 176 -4.34 -25.12 -12.53
N PRO A 177 -3.82 -25.43 -13.72
CA PRO A 177 -4.59 -25.39 -14.96
C PRO A 177 -5.86 -26.24 -14.87
N SER A 178 -7.03 -25.62 -14.96
CA SER A 178 -8.33 -26.31 -15.00
C SER A 178 -9.43 -25.43 -15.60
N ILE A 179 -10.62 -25.99 -15.79
CA ILE A 179 -11.80 -25.22 -16.24
C ILE A 179 -12.20 -24.16 -15.18
N GLU A 180 -12.13 -24.51 -13.90
CA GLU A 180 -12.41 -23.60 -12.79
C GLU A 180 -11.41 -22.43 -12.78
N THR A 181 -10.14 -22.73 -13.00
CA THR A 181 -9.07 -21.73 -13.12
C THR A 181 -9.33 -20.72 -14.22
N ASP A 182 -9.88 -21.15 -15.37
CA ASP A 182 -10.25 -20.23 -16.46
C ASP A 182 -11.30 -19.20 -15.98
N SER A 183 -12.26 -19.62 -15.14
CA SER A 183 -13.26 -18.73 -14.54
C SER A 183 -12.67 -17.79 -13.48
N THR A 184 -11.72 -18.27 -12.68
CA THR A 184 -11.00 -17.46 -11.68
C THR A 184 -10.14 -16.39 -12.37
N ILE A 185 -9.49 -16.71 -13.48
CA ILE A 185 -8.67 -15.75 -14.25
C ILE A 185 -9.51 -14.59 -14.78
N ILE A 186 -10.74 -14.84 -15.27
CA ILE A 186 -11.64 -13.77 -15.73
C ILE A 186 -11.89 -12.78 -14.58
N LYS A 187 -12.23 -13.29 -13.39
CA LYS A 187 -12.43 -12.45 -12.20
C LYS A 187 -11.16 -11.70 -11.81
N LEU A 188 -9.99 -12.35 -11.82
CA LEU A 188 -8.72 -11.70 -11.50
C LEU A 188 -8.44 -10.53 -12.45
N ASN A 189 -8.71 -10.69 -13.73
CA ASN A 189 -8.53 -9.64 -14.73
C ASN A 189 -9.44 -8.43 -14.46
N ASP A 190 -10.71 -8.64 -14.07
CA ASP A 190 -11.64 -7.57 -13.72
C ASP A 190 -11.11 -6.69 -12.57
N TYR A 191 -10.43 -7.32 -11.60
CA TYR A 191 -9.80 -6.64 -10.46
C TYR A 191 -8.32 -6.29 -10.68
N LYS A 192 -7.80 -6.47 -11.89
CA LYS A 192 -6.38 -6.23 -12.26
C LYS A 192 -5.38 -6.97 -11.36
N LYS A 193 -5.76 -8.16 -10.91
CA LYS A 193 -4.91 -9.08 -10.14
C LYS A 193 -4.18 -10.04 -11.07
N SER A 194 -3.01 -10.48 -10.62
CA SER A 194 -2.17 -11.40 -11.37
C SER A 194 -2.35 -12.84 -10.92
N TYR A 195 -1.94 -13.77 -11.78
CA TYR A 195 -1.84 -15.19 -11.47
C TYR A 195 -0.52 -15.76 -12.01
N SER A 196 -0.12 -16.88 -11.42
CA SER A 196 1.01 -17.71 -11.83
C SER A 196 0.49 -19.13 -11.98
N LEU A 197 1.05 -19.87 -12.93
CA LEU A 197 0.59 -21.21 -13.24
C LEU A 197 1.42 -22.23 -12.49
N PHE A 198 0.76 -23.16 -11.80
CA PHE A 198 1.38 -24.28 -11.13
C PHE A 198 1.31 -25.52 -12.01
N ILE A 199 2.47 -26.08 -12.31
CA ILE A 199 2.61 -27.31 -13.08
C ILE A 199 2.98 -28.42 -12.10
N ASP A 200 2.06 -29.36 -11.93
CA ASP A 200 2.21 -30.53 -11.07
C ASP A 200 1.68 -31.79 -11.77
N ASP A 201 1.80 -32.93 -11.10
CA ASP A 201 1.26 -34.21 -11.57
C ASP A 201 -0.29 -34.24 -11.55
N ASP A 202 -0.89 -33.49 -10.62
CA ASP A 202 -2.33 -33.50 -10.32
C ASP A 202 -3.14 -32.51 -11.18
N ILE A 203 -2.87 -32.50 -12.49
CA ILE A 203 -3.68 -31.76 -13.47
C ILE A 203 -4.73 -32.70 -14.07
N ASP A 204 -6.00 -32.42 -13.79
CA ASP A 204 -7.13 -33.25 -14.21
C ASP A 204 -7.42 -33.11 -15.71
N GLU A 205 -7.32 -31.90 -16.28
CA GLU A 205 -7.62 -31.65 -17.68
C GLU A 205 -6.60 -32.28 -18.63
N ASP A 206 -7.06 -33.24 -19.44
CA ASP A 206 -6.26 -33.99 -20.41
C ASP A 206 -5.42 -33.12 -21.37
N LYS A 207 -5.93 -31.94 -21.75
CA LYS A 207 -5.25 -30.98 -22.65
C LYS A 207 -4.07 -30.26 -22.00
N TYR A 208 -4.02 -30.23 -20.67
CA TYR A 208 -2.99 -29.57 -19.88
C TYR A 208 -2.08 -30.56 -19.17
N LYS A 209 -2.55 -31.80 -18.98
CA LYS A 209 -1.84 -32.86 -18.28
C LYS A 209 -0.49 -33.18 -18.89
N LEU A 210 0.53 -33.22 -18.03
CA LEU A 210 1.89 -33.64 -18.36
C LEU A 210 2.21 -34.89 -17.56
N ALA A 211 2.47 -36.00 -18.23
CA ALA A 211 2.80 -37.26 -17.59
C ALA A 211 4.01 -37.92 -18.27
N SER A 212 4.82 -38.64 -17.50
CA SER A 212 6.09 -39.19 -17.97
C SER A 212 5.95 -40.29 -19.02
N ASP A 213 4.80 -40.96 -19.06
CA ASP A 213 4.46 -42.03 -19.99
C ASP A 213 3.82 -41.51 -21.30
N PHE A 214 3.54 -40.20 -21.39
CA PHE A 214 2.96 -39.61 -22.59
C PHE A 214 3.97 -39.52 -23.74
N SER A 215 3.47 -39.67 -24.96
CA SER A 215 4.29 -39.47 -26.16
C SER A 215 4.76 -38.02 -26.25
N LYS A 216 5.95 -37.80 -26.86
CA LYS A 216 6.49 -36.45 -27.10
C LYS A 216 5.51 -35.55 -27.84
N THR A 217 4.74 -36.09 -28.78
CA THR A 217 3.71 -35.35 -29.51
C THR A 217 2.62 -34.85 -28.56
N ARG A 218 2.12 -35.70 -27.66
CA ARG A 218 1.10 -35.32 -26.67
C ARG A 218 1.64 -34.27 -25.70
N LEU A 219 2.86 -34.45 -25.20
CA LEU A 219 3.51 -33.47 -24.31
C LEU A 219 3.72 -32.12 -24.99
N LYS A 220 4.18 -32.11 -26.24
CA LYS A 220 4.35 -30.90 -27.05
C LYS A 220 3.04 -30.12 -27.21
N GLU A 221 1.95 -30.85 -27.44
CA GLU A 221 0.62 -30.28 -27.55
C GLU A 221 0.13 -29.70 -26.21
N ALA A 222 0.32 -30.41 -25.10
CA ALA A 222 -0.02 -29.92 -23.76
C ALA A 222 0.76 -28.63 -23.41
N VAL A 223 2.07 -28.61 -23.64
CA VAL A 223 2.90 -27.40 -23.47
C VAL A 223 2.41 -26.25 -24.36
N ARG A 224 2.00 -26.54 -25.60
CA ARG A 224 1.42 -25.54 -26.51
C ARG A 224 0.12 -24.96 -25.95
N TYR A 225 -0.78 -25.80 -25.44
CA TYR A 225 -2.03 -25.35 -24.83
C TYR A 225 -1.79 -24.51 -23.58
N LEU A 226 -0.91 -24.97 -22.67
CA LEU A 226 -0.55 -24.23 -21.46
C LEU A 226 0.01 -22.85 -21.79
N SER A 227 1.01 -22.79 -22.69
CA SER A 227 1.66 -21.53 -23.07
C SER A 227 0.71 -20.56 -23.75
N ARG A 228 -0.21 -21.06 -24.58
CA ARG A 228 -1.18 -20.23 -25.30
C ARG A 228 -2.29 -19.71 -24.38
N ASN A 229 -2.89 -20.59 -23.60
CA ASN A 229 -4.08 -20.27 -22.79
C ASN A 229 -3.71 -19.43 -21.56
N TYR A 230 -2.51 -19.63 -21.01
CA TYR A 230 -2.02 -18.91 -19.82
C TYR A 230 -0.87 -17.95 -20.17
N SER A 231 -0.90 -17.36 -21.36
CA SER A 231 0.12 -16.41 -21.85
C SER A 231 0.29 -15.15 -21.00
N MET A 232 -0.71 -14.83 -20.16
CA MET A 232 -0.70 -13.68 -19.24
C MET A 232 -0.26 -14.04 -17.81
N ALA A 233 0.14 -15.30 -17.56
CA ALA A 233 0.66 -15.68 -16.25
C ALA A 233 1.95 -14.93 -15.95
N ASP A 234 2.11 -14.45 -14.70
CA ASP A 234 3.34 -13.80 -14.26
C ASP A 234 4.51 -14.79 -14.30
N LEU A 235 4.29 -16.03 -13.85
CA LEU A 235 5.28 -17.10 -13.85
C LEU A 235 4.65 -18.46 -14.15
N PHE A 236 5.45 -19.36 -14.73
CA PHE A 236 5.16 -20.79 -14.82
C PHE A 236 6.05 -21.51 -13.81
N ILE A 237 5.44 -22.15 -12.82
CA ILE A 237 6.11 -22.71 -11.66
C ILE A 237 5.87 -24.20 -11.63
N VAL A 238 6.94 -24.99 -11.57
CA VAL A 238 6.87 -26.44 -11.50
C VAL A 238 7.08 -26.91 -10.06
N ASN A 239 6.29 -27.89 -9.64
CA ASN A 239 6.55 -28.64 -8.42
C ASN A 239 7.81 -29.50 -8.62
N ASP A 240 8.91 -29.15 -7.97
CA ASP A 240 10.17 -29.88 -8.09
C ASP A 240 10.18 -31.21 -7.33
N LYS A 241 9.11 -31.52 -6.60
CA LYS A 241 8.86 -32.84 -6.00
C LYS A 241 7.97 -33.74 -6.86
N SER A 242 7.41 -33.23 -7.95
CA SER A 242 6.54 -34.00 -8.85
C SER A 242 7.27 -35.11 -9.58
N ASN A 243 6.55 -36.17 -9.94
CA ASN A 243 7.04 -37.25 -10.78
C ASN A 243 7.44 -36.73 -12.15
N ILE A 244 6.66 -35.81 -12.73
CA ILE A 244 6.97 -35.22 -14.03
C ILE A 244 8.30 -34.46 -14.00
N PHE A 245 8.58 -33.66 -12.96
CA PHE A 245 9.83 -32.94 -12.82
C PHE A 245 11.04 -33.87 -12.69
N ASN A 246 10.89 -34.95 -11.91
CA ASN A 246 11.95 -35.92 -11.66
C ASN A 246 12.12 -36.96 -12.78
N SER A 247 11.33 -36.88 -13.84
CA SER A 247 11.38 -37.81 -14.97
C SER A 247 12.44 -37.44 -16.02
N ALA A 248 12.92 -38.44 -16.76
CA ALA A 248 13.84 -38.21 -17.89
C ALA A 248 13.23 -37.34 -19.00
N ILE A 249 11.89 -37.34 -19.14
CA ILE A 249 11.20 -36.57 -20.18
C ILE A 249 11.08 -35.08 -19.83
N PHE A 250 11.35 -34.68 -18.57
CA PHE A 250 11.23 -33.28 -18.14
C PHE A 250 12.11 -32.33 -18.94
N ASN A 251 13.33 -32.75 -19.32
CA ASN A 251 14.20 -31.93 -20.16
C ASN A 251 13.53 -31.55 -21.48
N PHE A 252 12.82 -32.49 -22.12
CA PHE A 252 12.04 -32.22 -23.32
C PHE A 252 10.92 -31.21 -23.06
N ILE A 253 10.18 -31.36 -21.94
CA ILE A 253 9.11 -30.42 -21.55
C ILE A 253 9.67 -29.01 -21.34
N ARG A 254 10.75 -28.88 -20.57
CA ARG A 254 11.44 -27.61 -20.33
C ARG A 254 11.88 -26.94 -21.63
N ASP A 255 12.46 -27.70 -22.56
CA ASP A 255 12.93 -27.19 -23.84
C ASP A 255 11.76 -26.76 -24.74
N GLU A 256 10.62 -27.45 -24.68
CA GLU A 256 9.38 -27.04 -25.36
C GLU A 256 8.80 -25.74 -24.77
N PHE A 257 8.81 -25.55 -23.45
CA PHE A 257 8.44 -24.25 -22.85
C PHE A 257 9.41 -23.14 -23.28
N THR A 258 10.72 -23.43 -23.24
CA THR A 258 11.77 -22.46 -23.59
C THR A 258 11.69 -22.02 -25.05
N SER A 259 11.40 -22.93 -25.98
CA SER A 259 11.22 -22.59 -27.40
C SER A 259 10.00 -21.69 -27.68
N ARG A 260 9.12 -21.52 -26.69
CA ARG A 260 7.98 -20.61 -26.71
C ARG A 260 8.22 -19.37 -25.82
N GLU A 261 9.46 -19.11 -25.44
CA GLU A 261 9.87 -17.99 -24.59
C GLU A 261 9.28 -18.04 -23.17
N VAL A 262 8.81 -19.21 -22.73
CA VAL A 262 8.30 -19.43 -21.38
C VAL A 262 9.38 -20.11 -20.55
N LYS A 263 9.79 -19.45 -19.47
CA LYS A 263 10.73 -20.02 -18.50
C LYS A 263 9.97 -20.69 -17.36
N LEU A 264 10.37 -21.94 -17.05
CA LEU A 264 9.90 -22.66 -15.87
C LEU A 264 10.78 -22.32 -14.66
N TYR A 265 10.13 -22.02 -13.53
CA TYR A 265 10.77 -21.79 -12.23
C TYR A 265 10.42 -22.93 -11.27
N ARG A 266 11.34 -23.34 -10.39
CA ARG A 266 11.02 -24.36 -9.38
C ARG A 266 10.35 -23.69 -8.20
N LEU A 267 9.36 -24.34 -7.60
CA LEU A 267 8.70 -23.81 -6.41
C LEU A 267 9.69 -23.54 -5.27
N ASN A 268 10.65 -24.45 -5.05
CA ASN A 268 11.70 -24.30 -4.04
C ASN A 268 12.77 -23.24 -4.36
N ASP A 269 12.73 -22.58 -5.52
CA ASP A 269 13.58 -21.41 -5.78
C ASP A 269 13.07 -20.16 -5.01
N PHE A 270 11.86 -20.22 -4.45
CA PHE A 270 11.22 -19.13 -3.71
C PHE A 270 11.20 -19.39 -2.20
N ILE A 271 11.03 -18.32 -1.43
CA ILE A 271 10.93 -18.40 0.03
C ILE A 271 9.53 -18.85 0.40
N SER A 272 9.37 -19.99 1.04
CA SER A 272 8.07 -20.43 1.56
C SER A 272 7.88 -19.95 3.00
N LEU A 273 6.75 -19.28 3.28
CA LEU A 273 6.32 -19.04 4.65
C LEU A 273 5.64 -20.30 5.22
N PRO A 274 5.84 -20.60 6.51
CA PRO A 274 5.07 -21.62 7.22
C PRO A 274 3.58 -21.32 7.24
N ASP A 275 2.75 -22.35 7.42
CA ASP A 275 1.30 -22.21 7.60
C ASP A 275 0.91 -21.75 9.02
N ASN A 276 1.86 -21.70 9.95
CA ASN A 276 1.66 -21.11 11.27
C ASN A 276 1.86 -19.58 11.21
N TYR A 277 0.87 -18.81 11.66
CA TYR A 277 0.89 -17.35 11.60
C TYR A 277 2.09 -16.71 12.31
N ASP A 278 2.41 -17.12 13.53
CA ASP A 278 3.49 -16.49 14.32
C ASP A 278 4.86 -16.77 13.71
N GLU A 279 5.07 -17.98 13.19
CA GLU A 279 6.29 -18.35 12.47
C GLU A 279 6.39 -17.62 11.12
N ALA A 280 5.30 -17.56 10.36
CA ALA A 280 5.22 -16.83 9.11
C ALA A 280 5.51 -15.34 9.30
N LEU A 281 4.94 -14.74 10.34
CA LEU A 281 5.18 -13.35 10.70
C LEU A 281 6.64 -13.12 11.08
N SER A 282 7.20 -13.99 11.90
CA SER A 282 8.60 -13.89 12.33
C SER A 282 9.55 -13.96 11.14
N LEU A 283 9.33 -14.90 10.23
CA LEU A 283 10.12 -15.05 9.01
C LEU A 283 9.93 -13.88 8.04
N LEU A 284 8.70 -13.38 7.87
CA LEU A 284 8.42 -12.20 7.06
C LEU A 284 9.17 -10.97 7.61
N LYS A 285 9.11 -10.72 8.92
CA LYS A 285 9.83 -9.61 9.56
C LYS A 285 11.32 -9.68 9.31
N PHE A 286 11.91 -10.88 9.42
CA PHE A 286 13.31 -11.09 9.07
C PHE A 286 13.62 -10.64 7.64
N TYR A 287 12.80 -10.99 6.65
CA TYR A 287 13.02 -10.57 5.27
C TYR A 287 12.75 -9.09 5.02
N LEU A 288 11.80 -8.49 5.74
CA LEU A 288 11.55 -7.04 5.68
C LEU A 288 12.75 -6.23 6.17
N GLU A 289 13.42 -6.70 7.23
CA GLU A 289 14.56 -6.00 7.85
C GLU A 289 15.89 -6.31 7.14
N SER A 290 16.15 -7.57 6.77
CA SER A 290 17.41 -7.99 6.16
C SER A 290 17.53 -7.67 4.66
N GLY A 291 16.41 -7.48 3.95
CA GLY A 291 16.38 -7.37 2.49
C GLY A 291 16.63 -5.97 1.93
N VAL A 292 17.04 -5.01 2.75
CA VAL A 292 17.24 -3.61 2.33
C VAL A 292 18.42 -3.51 1.36
N GLY A 293 18.17 -3.03 0.14
CA GLY A 293 19.21 -2.87 -0.88
C GLY A 293 19.63 -4.17 -1.57
N GLU A 294 19.04 -5.31 -1.20
CA GLU A 294 19.31 -6.60 -1.83
C GLU A 294 18.49 -6.81 -3.12
N LYS A 295 18.77 -7.93 -3.80
CA LYS A 295 17.89 -8.47 -4.85
C LYS A 295 16.49 -8.70 -4.28
N GLY A 296 15.49 -8.46 -5.11
CA GLY A 296 14.10 -8.68 -4.73
C GLY A 296 13.82 -10.15 -4.43
N LYS A 297 12.99 -10.40 -3.43
CA LYS A 297 12.64 -11.74 -2.96
C LYS A 297 11.18 -12.06 -3.31
N ILE A 298 10.94 -13.28 -3.78
CA ILE A 298 9.59 -13.79 -4.02
C ILE A 298 9.25 -14.74 -2.88
N ILE A 299 8.13 -14.47 -2.22
CA ILE A 299 7.63 -15.21 -1.07
C ILE A 299 6.38 -15.98 -1.50
N VAL A 300 6.36 -17.28 -1.23
CA VAL A 300 5.20 -18.17 -1.39
C VAL A 300 4.53 -18.33 -0.02
N THR A 301 3.23 -18.11 0.04
CA THR A 301 2.45 -18.21 1.29
C THR A 301 1.04 -18.69 1.02
N ASN A 302 0.43 -19.34 2.01
CA ASN A 302 -0.99 -19.66 1.97
C ASN A 302 -1.85 -18.37 1.94
N ALA A 303 -2.97 -18.42 1.21
CA ALA A 303 -3.90 -17.29 1.08
C ALA A 303 -4.49 -16.80 2.40
N ASN A 304 -4.71 -17.70 3.36
CA ASN A 304 -5.20 -17.33 4.67
C ASN A 304 -4.17 -16.51 5.45
N ILE A 305 -2.91 -16.98 5.46
CA ILE A 305 -1.80 -16.30 6.12
C ILE A 305 -1.55 -14.94 5.47
N PHE A 306 -1.57 -14.85 4.14
CA PHE A 306 -1.44 -13.58 3.44
C PHE A 306 -2.54 -12.57 3.83
N TYR A 307 -3.78 -13.04 3.93
CA TYR A 307 -4.90 -12.21 4.38
C TYR A 307 -4.67 -11.65 5.79
N GLU A 308 -4.21 -12.50 6.72
CA GLU A 308 -3.93 -12.10 8.11
C GLU A 308 -2.72 -11.17 8.25
N LEU A 309 -1.75 -11.25 7.33
CA LEU A 309 -0.57 -10.39 7.31
C LEU A 309 -0.83 -9.01 6.68
N ASN A 310 -2.01 -8.75 6.11
CA ASN A 310 -2.27 -7.56 5.30
C ASN A 310 -1.97 -6.23 6.03
N GLU A 311 -2.33 -6.10 7.31
CA GLU A 311 -2.04 -4.87 8.07
C GLU A 311 -0.52 -4.62 8.20
N ILE A 312 0.24 -5.68 8.44
CA ILE A 312 1.71 -5.64 8.61
C ILE A 312 2.37 -5.31 7.27
N LEU A 313 1.84 -5.84 6.16
CA LEU A 313 2.31 -5.52 4.81
C LEU A 313 2.02 -4.05 4.46
N LEU A 314 0.87 -3.51 4.85
CA LEU A 314 0.53 -2.10 4.66
C LEU A 314 1.43 -1.18 5.50
N GLU A 315 1.74 -1.58 6.74
CA GLU A 315 2.71 -0.85 7.58
C GLU A 315 4.11 -0.88 6.95
N ALA A 316 4.56 -2.05 6.49
CA ALA A 316 5.84 -2.18 5.79
C ALA A 316 5.90 -1.31 4.53
N LYS A 317 4.80 -1.20 3.78
CA LYS A 317 4.67 -0.30 2.61
C LYS A 317 4.84 1.17 3.02
N LYS A 318 4.19 1.60 4.12
CA LYS A 318 4.34 2.97 4.66
C LYS A 318 5.79 3.26 5.03
N ARG A 319 6.48 2.28 5.63
CA ARG A 319 7.91 2.35 6.00
C ARG A 319 8.88 2.31 4.82
N GLY A 320 8.40 2.13 3.59
CA GLY A 320 9.19 2.20 2.37
C GLY A 320 9.41 0.87 1.64
N THR A 321 8.91 -0.26 2.17
CA THR A 321 8.98 -1.54 1.45
C THR A 321 8.23 -1.44 0.13
N LYS A 322 8.88 -1.86 -0.96
CA LYS A 322 8.27 -1.88 -2.28
C LYS A 322 7.81 -3.29 -2.61
N PHE A 323 6.53 -3.39 -2.92
CA PHE A 323 5.91 -4.64 -3.34
C PHE A 323 5.70 -4.62 -4.85
N TYR A 324 5.97 -5.74 -5.49
CA TYR A 324 5.90 -5.92 -6.93
C TYR A 324 5.16 -7.22 -7.26
N ARG A 325 4.81 -7.38 -8.53
CA ARG A 325 4.40 -8.68 -9.09
C ARG A 325 5.61 -9.60 -9.24
N PRO A 326 5.42 -10.93 -9.26
CA PRO A 326 6.55 -11.86 -9.37
C PRO A 326 7.40 -11.66 -10.62
N ASN A 327 6.79 -11.41 -11.79
CA ASN A 327 7.52 -11.15 -13.03
C ASN A 327 8.37 -9.86 -12.97
N GLU A 328 7.86 -8.81 -12.34
CA GLU A 328 8.58 -7.55 -12.13
C GLU A 328 9.83 -7.77 -11.26
N ILE A 329 9.72 -8.56 -10.18
CA ILE A 329 10.90 -8.90 -9.35
C ILE A 329 11.95 -9.65 -10.15
N ILE A 330 11.55 -10.62 -10.98
CA ILE A 330 12.48 -11.35 -11.83
C ILE A 330 13.22 -10.39 -12.78
N GLN A 331 12.51 -9.46 -13.42
CA GLN A 331 13.11 -8.47 -14.33
C GLN A 331 14.07 -7.54 -13.59
N ILE A 332 13.70 -7.05 -12.40
CA ILE A 332 14.55 -6.21 -11.55
C ILE A 332 15.84 -6.96 -11.17
N ASN A 333 15.73 -8.24 -10.80
CA ASN A 333 16.88 -9.04 -10.40
C ASN A 333 17.83 -9.35 -11.58
N GLN A 334 17.28 -9.49 -12.79
CA GLN A 334 18.07 -9.68 -14.00
C GLN A 334 18.84 -8.42 -14.38
N SER A 335 18.21 -7.23 -14.33
CA SER A 335 18.90 -5.97 -14.63
C SER A 335 20.01 -5.65 -13.64
N MET A 336 19.86 -6.03 -12.37
CA MET A 336 20.91 -5.91 -11.36
C MET A 336 22.10 -6.84 -11.59
N SER A 337 21.89 -7.98 -12.24
CA SER A 337 22.96 -8.98 -12.47
C SER A 337 23.80 -8.68 -13.71
N ASN A 338 23.28 -7.84 -14.62
CA ASN A 338 23.96 -7.35 -15.81
C ASN A 338 24.03 -5.82 -15.80
N PRO A 339 24.84 -5.21 -14.91
CA PRO A 339 25.10 -3.77 -14.99
C PRO A 339 25.85 -3.50 -16.30
N ASN A 340 25.22 -2.74 -17.21
CA ASN A 340 25.87 -2.25 -18.43
C ASN A 340 27.14 -1.46 -18.14
#